data_AF-A0A3A5JGL1-F1
#
_entry.id   AF-A0A3A5JGL1-F1
#
_cell.length_a   1.000
_cell.length_b   1.000
_cell.length_c   1.000
_cell.angle_alpha   90.00
_cell.angle_beta   90.00
_cell.angle_gamma   90.00
#
_symmetry.space_group_name_H-M   'P 1'
#
loop_
_entity.id
_entity.type
_entity.pdbx_description
1 polymer ?
#
loop_
_entity_poly.entity_id
_entity_poly.type
_entity_poly.pdbx_seq_one_letter_code
_entity_poly.pdbx_strand_id
1 'polypeptide(L)'
;MKAKRAFRDRNPTEVAVLDALVEHPDGMTVFELRTHADIGIDALEDALAALKEDDLIETETESGRLHILPDDRVVPDEPENETDESFFDSVRERLGL
;
A
#
# COMPACT_ATOMS: atom_id res chain seq x y z
N MET A 1 1.23 -7.37 -8.95
CA MET A 1 -0.24 -7.18 -9.04
C MET A 1 -0.53 -5.69 -9.11
N LYS A 2 -1.68 -5.27 -9.63
CA LYS A 2 -2.01 -3.84 -9.78
C LYS A 2 -3.24 -3.50 -8.98
N ALA A 3 -3.30 -2.33 -8.36
CA ALA A 3 -4.43 -1.85 -7.59
C ALA A 3 -5.76 -1.93 -8.36
N LYS A 4 -6.87 -2.02 -7.60
CA LYS A 4 -8.24 -2.06 -8.15
C LYS A 4 -8.42 -0.97 -9.20
N ARG A 5 -9.13 -1.32 -10.27
CA ARG A 5 -9.35 -0.44 -11.43
C ARG A 5 -9.99 0.90 -11.03
N ALA A 6 -10.78 0.93 -9.96
CA ALA A 6 -11.41 2.12 -9.40
C ALA A 6 -10.40 3.22 -9.00
N PHE A 7 -9.16 2.85 -8.66
CA PHE A 7 -8.13 3.81 -8.22
C PHE A 7 -7.18 4.22 -9.34
N ARG A 8 -7.36 3.72 -10.57
CA ARG A 8 -6.46 3.98 -11.70
C ARG A 8 -6.68 5.33 -12.41
N ASP A 9 -7.74 6.06 -12.06
CA ASP A 9 -8.03 7.41 -12.57
C ASP A 9 -7.44 8.53 -11.67
N ARG A 10 -6.55 8.14 -10.73
CA ARG A 10 -5.85 9.04 -9.82
C ARG A 10 -4.58 9.63 -10.43
N ASN A 11 -3.93 10.50 -9.68
CA ASN A 11 -2.59 10.97 -10.02
C ASN A 11 -1.67 9.77 -10.33
N PRO A 12 -0.89 9.80 -11.43
CA PRO A 12 0.01 8.69 -11.78
C PRO A 12 0.95 8.26 -10.65
N THR A 13 1.39 9.21 -9.83
CA THR A 13 2.24 8.97 -8.66
C THR A 13 1.50 8.20 -7.57
N GLU A 14 0.25 8.57 -7.27
CA GLU A 14 -0.61 7.83 -6.32
C GLU A 14 -0.86 6.41 -6.81
N VAL A 15 -1.17 6.25 -8.10
CA VAL A 15 -1.39 4.92 -8.71
C VAL A 15 -0.14 4.05 -8.61
N ALA A 16 1.04 4.62 -8.87
CA ALA A 16 2.31 3.89 -8.76
C ALA A 16 2.61 3.46 -7.32
N VAL A 17 2.30 4.30 -6.32
CA VAL A 17 2.43 3.95 -4.90
C VAL A 17 1.46 2.83 -4.54
N LEU A 18 0.19 2.91 -4.94
CA LEU A 18 -0.79 1.86 -4.67
C LEU A 18 -0.44 0.53 -5.36
N ASP A 19 0.05 0.57 -6.60
CA ASP A 19 0.53 -0.62 -7.31
C ASP A 19 1.70 -1.26 -6.54
N ALA A 20 2.69 -0.48 -6.09
CA ALA A 20 3.83 -0.98 -5.32
C ALA A 20 3.39 -1.61 -3.97
N LEU A 21 2.46 -0.98 -3.27
CA LEU A 21 1.94 -1.49 -1.99
C LEU A 21 1.10 -2.76 -2.17
N VAL A 22 0.31 -2.86 -3.23
CA VAL A 22 -0.45 -4.10 -3.55
C VAL A 22 0.49 -5.25 -3.92
N GLU A 23 1.70 -4.97 -4.40
CA GLU A 23 2.76 -5.96 -4.62
C GLU A 23 3.50 -6.37 -3.34
N HIS A 24 3.42 -5.55 -2.30
CA HIS A 24 4.09 -5.73 -1.01
C HIS A 24 3.08 -5.61 0.14
N PRO A 25 2.27 -6.66 0.38
CA PRO A 25 1.21 -6.67 1.39
C PRO A 25 1.73 -6.46 2.83
N ASP A 26 2.96 -6.86 3.13
CA ASP A 26 3.65 -6.58 4.41
C ASP A 26 3.97 -5.08 4.62
N GLY A 27 3.63 -4.25 3.63
CA GLY A 27 3.92 -2.83 3.61
C GLY A 27 5.36 -2.51 3.24
N MET A 28 5.59 -1.22 3.01
CA MET A 28 6.90 -0.68 2.62
C MET A 28 7.20 0.58 3.41
N THR A 29 8.47 0.82 3.71
CA THR A 29 8.94 2.10 4.20
C THR A 29 8.93 3.14 3.07
N VAL A 30 8.95 4.44 3.44
CA VAL A 30 9.07 5.55 2.49
C VAL A 30 10.30 5.39 1.58
N PHE A 31 11.42 4.89 2.10
CA PHE A 31 12.65 4.70 1.33
C PHE A 31 12.56 3.56 0.31
N GLU A 32 11.82 2.50 0.65
CA GLU A 32 11.58 1.39 -0.26
C GLU A 32 10.62 1.82 -1.38
N LEU A 33 9.54 2.53 -1.06
CA LEU A 33 8.61 3.10 -2.04
C LEU A 33 9.32 4.01 -3.04
N ARG A 34 10.20 4.88 -2.53
CA ARG A 34 11.01 5.76 -3.38
C ARG A 34 11.84 4.97 -4.39
N THR A 35 12.46 3.88 -3.96
CA THR A 35 13.34 3.06 -4.80
C THR A 35 12.55 2.21 -5.80
N HIS A 36 11.40 1.69 -5.38
CA HIS A 36 10.58 0.79 -6.19
C HIS A 36 9.80 1.54 -7.27
N ALA A 37 9.21 2.69 -6.91
CA ALA A 37 8.39 3.48 -7.82
C ALA A 37 9.19 4.51 -8.64
N ASP A 38 10.48 4.70 -8.36
CA ASP A 38 11.36 5.70 -9.00
C ASP A 38 10.81 7.14 -8.91
N ILE A 39 10.30 7.51 -7.73
CA ILE A 39 9.66 8.81 -7.46
C ILE A 39 10.57 9.67 -6.57
N GLY A 40 10.56 10.98 -6.78
CA GLY A 40 11.20 11.94 -5.86
C GLY A 40 10.52 12.01 -4.49
N ILE A 41 11.23 12.44 -3.44
CA ILE A 41 10.68 12.48 -2.07
C ILE A 41 9.46 13.41 -1.98
N ASP A 42 9.55 14.63 -2.54
CA ASP A 42 8.44 15.60 -2.45
C ASP A 42 7.16 15.06 -3.11
N ALA A 43 7.29 14.49 -4.32
CA ALA A 43 6.16 13.90 -5.04
C ALA A 43 5.59 12.65 -4.33
N LEU A 44 6.46 11.87 -3.68
CA LEU A 44 6.05 10.72 -2.88
C LEU A 44 5.30 11.19 -1.63
N GLU A 45 5.77 12.22 -0.93
CA GLU A 45 5.10 12.77 0.25
C GLU A 45 3.71 13.33 -0.09
N ASP A 46 3.59 14.09 -1.19
CA ASP A 46 2.30 14.59 -1.66
C ASP A 46 1.32 13.44 -1.98
N ALA A 47 1.80 12.39 -2.65
CA ALA A 47 1.00 11.21 -2.95
C ALA A 47 0.58 10.46 -1.69
N LEU A 48 1.48 10.26 -0.74
CA LEU A 48 1.18 9.60 0.53
C LEU A 48 0.17 10.40 1.35
N ALA A 49 0.29 11.73 1.38
CA ALA A 49 -0.66 12.59 2.06
C ALA A 49 -2.08 12.46 1.46
N ALA A 50 -2.20 12.54 0.13
CA ALA A 50 -3.48 12.40 -0.56
C ALA A 50 -4.10 11.01 -0.35
N LEU A 51 -3.30 9.94 -0.48
CA LEU A 51 -3.77 8.58 -0.24
C LEU A 51 -4.20 8.36 1.20
N LYS A 52 -3.52 8.99 2.17
CA LYS A 52 -3.89 8.90 3.58
C LYS A 52 -5.18 9.66 3.88
N GLU A 53 -5.37 10.82 3.27
CA GLU A 53 -6.61 11.62 3.40
C GLU A 53 -7.83 10.87 2.85
N ASP A 54 -7.64 10.04 1.83
CA ASP A 54 -8.68 9.22 1.22
C ASP A 54 -8.86 7.82 1.88
N ASP A 55 -8.17 7.57 3.01
CA ASP A 55 -8.14 6.30 3.73
C ASP A 55 -7.72 5.11 2.84
N LEU A 56 -6.84 5.33 1.87
CA LEU A 56 -6.37 4.28 0.94
C LEU A 56 -5.07 3.61 1.40
N ILE A 57 -4.43 4.16 2.43
CA ILE A 57 -3.24 3.60 3.05
C ILE A 57 -3.30 3.71 4.58
N GLU A 58 -2.64 2.76 5.22
CA GLU A 58 -2.41 2.75 6.66
C GLU A 58 -0.92 2.88 6.98
N THR A 59 -0.61 3.29 8.20
CA THR A 59 0.77 3.46 8.66
C THR A 59 0.93 2.76 9.99
N GLU A 60 1.93 1.91 10.09
CA GLU A 60 2.18 1.12 11.28
C GLU A 60 3.66 1.14 11.63
N THR A 61 3.99 0.83 12.89
CA THR A 61 5.38 0.74 13.33
C THR A 61 5.71 -0.69 13.75
N GLU A 62 6.49 -1.39 12.94
CA GLU A 62 6.99 -2.73 13.25
C GLU A 62 8.51 -2.69 13.43
N SER A 63 9.03 -3.35 14.46
CA SER A 63 10.48 -3.46 14.69
C SER A 63 11.22 -2.10 14.70
N GLY A 64 10.53 -1.04 15.14
CA GLY A 64 11.06 0.33 15.20
C GLY A 64 11.12 1.07 13.86
N ARG A 65 10.46 0.56 12.81
CA ARG A 65 10.39 1.18 11.48
C ARG A 65 8.93 1.46 11.12
N LEU A 66 8.68 2.59 10.44
CA LEU A 66 7.36 2.95 9.93
C LEU A 66 7.13 2.24 8.59
N HIS A 67 6.10 1.40 8.54
CA HIS A 67 5.61 0.72 7.35
C HIS A 67 4.31 1.39 6.88
N ILE A 68 4.18 1.50 5.56
CA ILE A 68 2.98 1.98 4.88
C ILE A 68 2.32 0.76 4.24
N LEU A 69 1.04 0.56 4.52
CA LEU A 69 0.27 -0.58 4.03
C LEU A 69 -0.87 -0.09 3.12
N PRO A 70 -1.25 -0.85 2.08
CA PRO A 70 -2.46 -0.54 1.33
C PRO A 70 -3.70 -0.87 2.16
N ASP A 71 -4.76 -0.08 2.01
CA ASP A 71 -6.07 -0.42 2.55
C ASP A 71 -6.70 -1.57 1.75
N ASP A 72 -7.45 -2.46 2.42
CA ASP A 72 -8.08 -3.65 1.81
C ASP A 72 -8.94 -3.31 0.60
N ARG A 73 -9.55 -2.11 0.59
CA ARG A 73 -10.42 -1.68 -0.51
C ARG A 73 -9.63 -1.47 -1.79
N VAL A 74 -8.32 -1.23 -1.73
CA VAL A 74 -7.43 -0.99 -2.88
C VAL A 74 -6.96 -2.29 -3.53
N VAL A 75 -6.85 -3.36 -2.74
CA VAL A 75 -6.37 -4.67 -3.17
C VAL A 75 -7.40 -5.35 -4.07
N PRO A 76 -7.10 -5.76 -5.32
CA PRO A 76 -8.06 -6.38 -6.22
C PRO A 76 -8.78 -7.61 -5.64
N ASP A 77 -10.10 -7.67 -5.82
CA ASP A 77 -10.87 -8.89 -5.58
C ASP A 77 -10.69 -9.80 -6.82
N GLU A 78 -9.70 -10.69 -6.85
CA GLU A 78 -9.56 -11.73 -7.89
C GLU A 78 -9.62 -13.15 -7.28
N PRO A 79 -10.08 -14.17 -8.04
CA PRO A 79 -10.85 -15.28 -7.50
C PRO A 79 -9.99 -16.35 -6.83
N GLU A 80 -10.53 -16.91 -5.73
CA GLU A 80 -10.23 -18.22 -5.13
C GLU A 80 -8.81 -18.74 -5.37
N ASN A 81 -7.81 -18.06 -4.82
CA ASN A 81 -6.64 -18.75 -4.31
C ASN A 81 -6.66 -18.51 -2.80
N GLU A 82 -6.77 -19.58 -2.03
CA GLU A 82 -7.06 -19.63 -0.58
C GLU A 82 -5.98 -18.99 0.32
N THR A 83 -5.22 -18.00 -0.16
CA THR A 83 -4.02 -17.46 0.51
C THR A 83 -4.11 -15.97 0.84
N ASP A 84 -4.90 -15.17 0.12
CA ASP A 84 -4.72 -13.70 0.18
C ASP A 84 -5.54 -12.98 1.28
N GLU A 85 -6.72 -13.48 1.65
CA GLU A 85 -7.46 -12.93 2.80
C GLU A 85 -6.71 -13.23 4.11
N SER A 86 -6.10 -14.42 4.21
CA SER A 86 -5.29 -14.81 5.37
C SER A 86 -3.94 -14.12 5.44
N PHE A 87 -3.36 -13.63 4.34
CA PHE A 87 -2.04 -12.97 4.40
C PHE A 87 -2.16 -11.55 4.97
N PHE A 88 -3.10 -10.74 4.49
CA PHE A 88 -3.36 -9.41 5.03
C PHE A 88 -3.91 -9.45 6.46
N ASP A 89 -4.85 -10.36 6.72
CA ASP A 89 -5.38 -10.57 8.07
C ASP A 89 -4.27 -11.11 9.00
N SER A 90 -3.38 -12.00 8.52
CA SER A 90 -2.22 -12.45 9.30
C SER A 90 -1.17 -11.36 9.51
N VAL A 91 -1.03 -10.38 8.61
CA VAL A 91 -0.18 -9.21 8.80
C VAL A 91 -0.78 -8.31 9.88
N ARG A 92 -2.08 -7.98 9.80
CA ARG A 92 -2.78 -7.26 10.88
C ARG A 92 -2.74 -7.99 12.22
N GLU A 93 -2.95 -9.30 12.24
CA GLU A 93 -2.93 -10.12 13.46
C GLU A 93 -1.52 -10.27 14.03
N ARG A 94 -0.47 -10.35 13.18
CA ARG A 94 0.94 -10.28 13.64
C ARG A 94 1.30 -8.91 14.21
N LEU A 95 0.62 -7.86 13.75
CA LEU A 95 0.91 -6.47 14.10
C LEU A 95 -0.01 -5.93 15.21
N GLY A 96 -1.04 -6.67 15.61
CA GLY A 96 -1.84 -6.45 16.82
C GLY A 96 -3.06 -5.54 16.66
N LEU A 97 -3.66 -5.49 15.46
CA LEU A 97 -4.86 -4.72 15.13
C LEU A 97 -6.10 -5.59 14.98
#